data_AF-A0A2U3ERR6-F1
#
_entry.id   AF-A0A2U3ERR6-F1
#
_cell.length_a   1.000
_cell.length_b   1.000
_cell.length_c   1.000
_cell.angle_alpha   90.00
_cell.angle_beta   90.00
_cell.angle_gamma   90.00
#
_symmetry.space_group_name_H-M   'P 1'
#
loop_
_entity.id
_entity.type
_entity.pdbx_description
1 polymer ?
#
loop_
_entity_poly.entity_id
_entity_poly.type
_entity_poly.pdbx_seq_one_letter_code
_entity_poly.pdbx_strand_id
1 'polypeptide(L)'
;MKTAEEGGMSVAVVDPCALGRFGLERALCSLSGVADVRAVADLAALLLATGGADVSPGAPDVLVIRLPPDARAALVLLLRLCGHPVCLMPVRRLLILSPFVGAGVSTLLAGVGRPVPVCIASSRLSVCELTACIRGSSPAPEGVVLFASDFSVRGYLSVSECQVLRLCLESVSLPIQAVRRCRSRKTLYAQRSAGLRKLGVTSLRDLLRMLTGQVPAVAGSRRCVSEGGK
;
A
#
# COMPACT_ATOMS: atom_id res chain seq x y z
N MET A 1 4.28 -41.75 -10.67
CA MET A 1 3.84 -40.38 -11.04
C MET A 1 3.21 -39.76 -9.80
N LYS A 2 3.91 -38.85 -9.12
CA LYS A 2 3.34 -38.06 -8.03
C LYS A 2 2.51 -36.95 -8.67
N THR A 3 1.18 -37.03 -8.56
CA THR A 3 0.30 -35.90 -8.81
C THR A 3 0.78 -34.77 -7.91
N ALA A 4 1.30 -33.69 -8.49
CA ALA A 4 1.60 -32.48 -7.75
C ALA A 4 0.30 -32.06 -7.06
N GLU A 5 0.31 -32.01 -5.73
CA GLU A 5 -0.75 -31.37 -4.98
C GLU A 5 -0.92 -29.97 -5.58
N GLU A 6 -2.08 -29.71 -6.20
CA GLU A 6 -2.51 -28.35 -6.51
C GLU A 6 -2.72 -27.63 -5.18
N GLY A 7 -1.62 -27.19 -4.56
CA GLY A 7 -1.64 -26.39 -3.36
C GLY A 7 -2.40 -25.11 -3.66
N GLY A 8 -3.66 -25.05 -3.23
CA GLY A 8 -4.48 -23.88 -3.47
C GLY A 8 -3.90 -22.65 -2.78
N MET A 9 -4.11 -21.50 -3.41
CA MET A 9 -3.58 -20.21 -2.98
C MET A 9 -4.24 -19.76 -1.67
N SER A 10 -3.45 -19.29 -0.71
CA SER A 10 -3.96 -18.61 0.48
C SER A 10 -4.06 -17.10 0.26
N VAL A 11 -5.20 -16.52 0.58
CA VAL A 11 -5.47 -15.08 0.40
C VAL A 11 -5.85 -14.45 1.74
N ALA A 12 -5.17 -13.36 2.11
CA ALA A 12 -5.57 -12.53 3.23
C ALA A 12 -6.21 -11.23 2.74
N VAL A 13 -7.34 -10.84 3.33
CA VAL A 13 -8.05 -9.60 3.03
C VAL A 13 -8.03 -8.70 4.26
N VAL A 14 -7.60 -7.46 4.06
CA VAL A 14 -7.68 -6.39 5.05
C VAL A 14 -8.67 -5.35 4.53
N ASP A 15 -9.87 -5.33 5.11
CA ASP A 15 -10.91 -4.37 4.76
C ASP A 15 -11.55 -3.82 6.06
N PRO A 16 -11.46 -2.50 6.33
CA PRO A 16 -12.08 -1.91 7.51
C PRO A 16 -13.62 -1.97 7.47
N CYS A 17 -14.24 -2.07 6.29
CA CYS A 17 -15.69 -2.18 6.14
C CYS A 17 -16.14 -3.63 6.38
N ALA A 18 -16.99 -3.87 7.38
CA ALA A 18 -17.47 -5.21 7.71
C ALA A 18 -18.22 -5.90 6.56
N LEU A 19 -19.13 -5.18 5.89
CA LEU A 19 -19.88 -5.70 4.74
C LEU A 19 -18.98 -5.93 3.51
N GLY A 20 -18.06 -4.99 3.26
CA GLY A 20 -17.08 -5.10 2.19
C GLY A 20 -16.19 -6.33 2.38
N ARG A 21 -15.71 -6.53 3.61
CA ARG A 21 -14.92 -7.68 4.03
C ARG A 21 -15.65 -9.00 3.82
N PHE A 22 -16.90 -9.10 4.30
CA PHE A 22 -17.72 -10.29 4.11
C PHE A 22 -17.97 -10.59 2.63
N GLY A 23 -18.28 -9.57 1.83
CA GLY A 23 -18.48 -9.73 0.39
C GLY A 23 -17.21 -10.19 -0.34
N LEU A 24 -16.06 -9.61 -0.01
CA LEU A 24 -14.77 -10.04 -0.55
C LEU A 24 -14.44 -11.47 -0.14
N GLU A 25 -14.59 -11.82 1.13
CA GLU A 25 -14.37 -13.17 1.63
C GLU A 25 -15.21 -14.20 0.86
N ARG A 26 -16.52 -13.97 0.74
CA ARG A 26 -17.44 -14.85 0.00
C ARG A 26 -17.08 -14.96 -1.49
N ALA A 27 -16.76 -13.83 -2.13
CA ALA A 27 -16.35 -13.82 -3.52
C ALA A 27 -15.07 -14.64 -3.72
N LEU A 28 -14.07 -14.50 -2.85
CA LEU A 28 -12.80 -15.19 -2.95
C LEU A 28 -12.89 -16.68 -2.63
N CYS A 29 -13.69 -17.08 -1.64
CA CYS A 29 -13.96 -18.48 -1.35
C CYS A 29 -14.64 -19.21 -2.51
N SER A 30 -15.33 -18.50 -3.40
CA SER A 30 -15.95 -19.09 -4.59
C SER A 30 -14.97 -19.31 -5.76
N LEU A 31 -13.74 -18.82 -5.67
CA LEU A 31 -12.77 -18.89 -6.75
C LEU A 31 -12.03 -20.23 -6.77
N SER A 32 -11.99 -20.86 -7.94
CA SER A 32 -11.17 -22.05 -8.15
C SER A 32 -9.68 -21.74 -7.94
N GLY A 33 -8.99 -22.61 -7.20
CA GLY A 33 -7.57 -22.48 -6.88
C GLY A 33 -7.27 -21.59 -5.66
N VAL A 34 -8.27 -21.04 -4.98
CA VAL A 34 -8.10 -20.42 -3.65
C VAL A 34 -8.46 -21.45 -2.59
N ALA A 35 -7.49 -21.86 -1.76
CA ALA A 35 -7.73 -22.85 -0.70
C ALA A 35 -8.18 -22.22 0.62
N ASP A 36 -7.64 -21.06 0.96
CA ASP A 36 -7.88 -20.41 2.25
C ASP A 36 -8.08 -18.90 2.05
N VAL A 37 -9.08 -18.33 2.71
CA VAL A 37 -9.35 -16.89 2.71
C VAL A 37 -9.48 -16.44 4.15
N ARG A 38 -8.63 -15.48 4.54
CA ARG A 38 -8.69 -14.87 5.88
C ARG A 38 -9.01 -13.40 5.76
N ALA A 39 -10.20 -13.02 6.18
CA ALA A 39 -10.65 -11.64 6.09
C ALA A 39 -10.65 -10.97 7.46
N VAL A 40 -9.90 -9.87 7.61
CA VAL A 40 -9.74 -9.14 8.88
C VAL A 40 -9.96 -7.64 8.71
N ALA A 41 -10.27 -6.96 9.82
CA ALA A 41 -10.61 -5.53 9.81
C ALA A 41 -9.39 -4.61 9.62
N ASP A 42 -8.22 -5.01 10.12
CA ASP A 42 -6.99 -4.23 10.07
C ASP A 42 -5.74 -5.10 10.06
N LEU A 43 -4.58 -4.46 9.89
CA LEU A 43 -3.28 -5.13 9.82
C LEU A 43 -2.85 -5.78 11.15
N ALA A 44 -3.34 -5.29 12.30
CA ALA A 44 -3.00 -5.87 13.59
C ALA A 44 -3.76 -7.18 13.81
N ALA A 45 -5.05 -7.20 13.45
CA ALA A 45 -5.85 -8.42 13.43
C ALA A 45 -5.26 -9.47 12.47
N LEU A 46 -4.69 -9.05 11.33
CA LEU A 46 -4.00 -9.97 10.43
C LEU A 46 -2.81 -10.65 11.11
N LEU A 47 -1.98 -9.89 11.83
CA LEU A 47 -0.82 -10.45 12.54
C LEU A 47 -1.21 -11.46 13.60
N LEU A 48 -2.28 -11.19 14.34
CA LEU A 48 -2.81 -12.11 15.33
C LEU A 48 -3.33 -13.39 14.66
N ALA A 49 -4.05 -13.26 13.54
CA ALA A 49 -4.58 -14.39 12.79
C ALA A 49 -3.50 -15.26 12.12
N THR A 50 -2.32 -14.71 11.85
CA THR A 50 -1.20 -15.44 11.21
C THR A 50 -0.20 -16.03 12.22
N GLY A 51 -0.51 -16.01 13.52
CA GLY A 51 0.34 -16.60 14.56
C GLY A 51 1.50 -15.72 15.02
N GLY A 52 1.45 -14.41 14.77
CA GLY A 52 2.52 -13.48 15.13
C GLY A 52 3.69 -13.48 14.13
N ALA A 53 4.78 -12.81 14.50
CA ALA A 53 5.97 -12.65 13.65
C ALA A 53 6.88 -13.88 13.61
N ASP A 54 6.59 -14.92 14.40
CA ASP A 54 7.34 -16.17 14.38
C ASP A 54 6.93 -17.00 13.17
N VAL A 55 7.92 -17.23 12.31
CA VAL A 55 7.99 -17.89 11.01
C VAL A 55 7.11 -19.14 10.91
N SER A 56 5.80 -18.94 10.86
CA SER A 56 4.82 -20.00 10.76
C SER A 56 4.46 -20.25 9.29
N PRO A 57 4.11 -21.50 8.91
CA PRO A 57 3.70 -21.90 7.55
C PRO A 57 2.34 -21.33 7.11
N GLY A 58 1.91 -20.18 7.64
CA GLY A 58 0.58 -19.60 7.45
C GLY A 58 0.56 -18.22 6.79
N ALA A 59 1.66 -17.79 6.16
CA ALA A 59 1.69 -16.54 5.42
C ALA A 59 0.83 -16.65 4.14
N PRO A 60 -0.01 -15.64 3.84
CA PRO A 60 -0.84 -15.66 2.65
C PRO A 60 0.02 -15.47 1.38
N ASP A 61 -0.30 -16.18 0.31
CA ASP A 61 0.30 -15.96 -1.01
C ASP A 61 -0.05 -14.56 -1.54
N VAL A 62 -1.30 -14.14 -1.33
CA VAL A 62 -1.81 -12.84 -1.79
C VAL A 62 -2.38 -12.06 -0.61
N LEU A 63 -1.90 -10.83 -0.45
CA LEU A 63 -2.46 -9.88 0.50
C LEU A 63 -3.29 -8.85 -0.24
N VAL A 64 -4.59 -8.82 0.02
CA VAL A 64 -5.54 -7.82 -0.50
C VAL A 64 -5.78 -6.78 0.58
N ILE A 65 -5.58 -5.50 0.26
CA ILE A 65 -5.88 -4.38 1.17
C ILE A 65 -6.85 -3.45 0.48
N ARG A 66 -8.01 -3.24 1.08
CA ARG A 66 -8.96 -2.23 0.63
C ARG A 66 -8.71 -0.91 1.33
N LEU A 67 -8.44 0.14 0.55
CA LEU A 67 -8.28 1.48 1.09
C LEU A 67 -9.66 2.06 1.47
N PRO A 68 -9.78 2.70 2.64
CA PRO A 68 -11.00 3.42 3.00
C PRO A 68 -11.23 4.60 2.04
N PRO A 69 -12.50 5.02 1.82
CA PRO A 69 -12.83 6.13 0.93
C PRO A 69 -12.36 7.50 1.46
N ASP A 70 -12.10 7.61 2.76
CA ASP A 70 -11.48 8.80 3.34
C ASP A 70 -9.97 8.83 3.02
N ALA A 71 -9.54 9.84 2.27
CA ALA A 71 -8.17 9.98 1.80
C ALA A 71 -7.15 10.00 2.96
N ARG A 72 -7.53 10.62 4.07
CA ARG A 72 -6.67 10.73 5.25
C ARG A 72 -6.47 9.36 5.93
N ALA A 73 -7.54 8.60 6.13
CA ALA A 73 -7.48 7.24 6.66
C ALA A 73 -6.70 6.30 5.71
N ALA A 74 -6.86 6.46 4.40
CA ALA A 74 -6.12 5.69 3.40
C ALA A 74 -4.61 5.97 3.45
N LEU A 75 -4.21 7.25 3.55
CA LEU A 75 -2.80 7.61 3.76
C LEU A 75 -2.25 7.00 5.05
N VAL A 76 -3.03 7.05 6.14
CA VAL A 76 -2.64 6.43 7.42
C VAL A 76 -2.40 4.94 7.25
N LEU A 77 -3.30 4.22 6.56
CA LEU A 77 -3.16 2.79 6.29
C LEU A 77 -1.93 2.47 5.43
N LEU A 78 -1.72 3.22 4.34
CA LEU A 78 -0.56 3.05 3.47
C LEU A 78 0.77 3.30 4.21
N LEU A 79 0.84 4.36 5.01
CA LEU A 79 2.02 4.65 5.84
C LEU A 79 2.23 3.64 6.96
N ARG A 80 1.18 2.97 7.44
CA ARG A 80 1.31 1.88 8.43
C ARG A 80 2.03 0.67 7.86
N LEU A 81 1.99 0.43 6.55
CA LEU A 81 2.73 -0.66 5.91
C LEU A 81 4.25 -0.51 6.08
N CYS A 82 4.73 0.72 6.20
CA CYS A 82 6.13 1.03 6.44
C CYS A 82 6.60 0.51 7.80
N GLY A 83 7.42 -0.54 7.77
CA GLY A 83 7.92 -1.21 8.98
C GLY A 83 6.87 -2.08 9.68
N HIS A 84 5.72 -2.36 9.06
CA HIS A 84 4.76 -3.30 9.63
C HIS A 84 5.29 -4.73 9.51
N PRO A 85 5.14 -5.59 10.53
CA PRO A 85 5.55 -6.99 10.43
C PRO A 85 4.86 -7.76 9.29
N VAL A 86 3.61 -7.38 8.92
CA VAL A 86 2.89 -7.93 7.75
C VAL A 86 3.67 -7.72 6.45
N CYS A 87 4.45 -6.65 6.36
CA CYS A 87 5.26 -6.36 5.18
C CYS A 87 6.55 -7.17 5.13
N LEU A 88 6.96 -7.79 6.25
CA LEU A 88 8.06 -8.74 6.32
C LEU A 88 7.61 -10.19 6.02
N MET A 89 6.29 -10.44 5.99
CA MET A 89 5.76 -11.74 5.61
C MET A 89 6.07 -12.05 4.14
N PRO A 90 6.38 -13.32 3.79
CA PRO A 90 6.72 -13.76 2.43
C PRO A 90 5.47 -13.82 1.53
N VAL A 91 4.79 -12.68 1.37
CA VAL A 91 3.64 -12.55 0.47
C VAL A 91 4.15 -12.48 -0.97
N ARG A 92 3.59 -13.29 -1.86
CA ARG A 92 3.98 -13.32 -3.28
C ARG A 92 3.44 -12.10 -4.04
N ARG A 93 2.28 -11.58 -3.66
CA ARG A 93 1.64 -10.43 -4.30
C ARG A 93 0.85 -9.55 -3.33
N LEU A 94 0.97 -8.24 -3.49
CA LEU A 94 0.14 -7.25 -2.80
C LEU A 94 -0.90 -6.69 -3.78
N LEU A 95 -2.19 -6.85 -3.48
CA LEU A 95 -3.29 -6.22 -4.20
C LEU A 95 -3.87 -5.08 -3.36
N ILE A 96 -3.90 -3.87 -3.92
CA ILE A 96 -4.51 -2.70 -3.30
C ILE A 96 -5.79 -2.34 -4.04
N LEU A 97 -6.92 -2.47 -3.37
CA LEU A 97 -8.22 -2.03 -3.86
C LEU A 97 -8.43 -0.57 -3.43
N SER A 98 -8.30 0.35 -4.37
CA SER A 98 -8.29 1.79 -4.13
C SER A 98 -9.51 2.49 -4.72
N PRO A 99 -10.19 3.38 -3.99
CA PRO A 99 -11.15 4.33 -4.57
C PRO A 99 -10.45 5.58 -5.17
N PHE A 100 -9.13 5.66 -5.07
CA PHE A 100 -8.31 6.78 -5.51
C PHE A 100 -7.49 6.48 -6.77
N VAL A 101 -6.94 7.54 -7.37
CA VAL A 101 -6.08 7.45 -8.56
C VAL A 101 -4.84 6.59 -8.30
N GLY A 102 -4.60 5.61 -9.17
CA GLY A 102 -3.51 4.65 -9.02
C GLY A 102 -2.11 5.29 -8.90
N ALA A 103 -1.86 6.39 -9.60
CA ALA A 103 -0.57 7.10 -9.57
C ALA A 103 -0.19 7.63 -8.17
N GLY A 104 -1.15 8.15 -7.40
CA GLY A 104 -0.90 8.66 -6.05
C GLY A 104 -0.63 7.52 -5.07
N VAL A 105 -1.40 6.44 -5.16
CA VAL A 105 -1.21 5.22 -4.35
C VAL A 105 0.13 4.56 -4.67
N SER A 106 0.48 4.49 -5.97
CA SER A 106 1.76 3.97 -6.45
C SER A 106 2.94 4.74 -5.89
N THR A 107 2.92 6.07 -5.99
CA THR A 107 3.98 6.94 -5.46
C THR A 107 4.21 6.71 -3.96
N LEU A 108 3.13 6.54 -3.21
CA LEU A 108 3.20 6.23 -1.77
C LEU A 108 3.80 4.86 -1.50
N LEU A 109 3.34 3.82 -2.19
CA LEU A 109 3.83 2.45 -1.99
C LEU A 109 5.29 2.31 -2.39
N ALA A 110 5.69 2.99 -3.47
CA ALA A 110 7.10 3.11 -3.86
C ALA A 110 7.93 3.78 -2.75
N GLY A 111 7.41 4.86 -2.14
CA GLY A 111 8.04 5.51 -1.00
C GLY A 111 8.14 4.63 0.24
N VAL A 112 7.19 3.72 0.48
CA VAL A 112 7.22 2.76 1.59
C VAL A 112 8.30 1.67 1.38
N GLY A 113 8.72 1.42 0.14
CA GLY A 113 9.87 0.56 -0.17
C GLY A 113 9.63 -0.94 -0.02
N ARG A 114 8.44 -1.41 -0.40
CA ARG A 114 8.15 -2.85 -0.38
C ARG A 114 8.59 -3.52 -1.68
N PRO A 115 9.44 -4.56 -1.66
CA PRO A 115 9.98 -5.21 -2.86
C PRO A 115 9.05 -6.28 -3.46
N VAL A 116 7.75 -6.29 -3.09
CA VAL A 116 6.79 -7.31 -3.55
C VAL A 116 6.01 -6.76 -4.74
N PRO A 117 5.69 -7.58 -5.77
CA PRO A 117 4.81 -7.17 -6.85
C PRO A 117 3.50 -6.58 -6.32
N VAL A 118 3.24 -5.31 -6.68
CA VAL A 118 2.03 -4.59 -6.28
C VAL A 118 1.10 -4.48 -7.48
N CYS A 119 -0.15 -4.85 -7.26
CA CYS A 119 -1.26 -4.62 -8.15
C CYS A 119 -2.17 -3.56 -7.51
N ILE A 120 -2.35 -2.41 -8.14
CA ILE A 120 -3.30 -1.39 -7.68
C ILE A 120 -4.50 -1.43 -8.61
N ALA A 121 -5.68 -1.65 -8.05
CA ALA A 121 -6.92 -1.75 -8.80
C ALA A 121 -8.03 -0.92 -8.18
N SER A 122 -9.09 -0.67 -8.95
CA SER A 122 -10.28 0.03 -8.47
C SER A 122 -10.96 -0.76 -7.34
N SER A 123 -11.47 -0.06 -6.33
CA SER A 123 -12.33 -0.68 -5.30
C SER A 123 -13.70 -1.14 -5.82
N ARG A 124 -14.01 -0.87 -7.09
CA ARG A 124 -15.26 -1.20 -7.78
C ARG A 124 -15.11 -2.32 -8.83
N LEU A 125 -14.03 -3.11 -8.75
CA LEU A 125 -13.85 -4.24 -9.66
C LEU A 125 -15.00 -5.24 -9.56
N SER A 126 -15.35 -5.84 -10.69
CA SER A 126 -16.14 -7.06 -10.74
C SER A 126 -15.37 -8.23 -10.12
N VAL A 127 -16.10 -9.29 -9.74
CA VAL A 127 -15.48 -10.52 -9.20
C VAL A 127 -14.54 -11.17 -10.23
N CYS A 128 -14.89 -11.11 -11.52
CA CYS A 128 -14.06 -11.65 -12.60
C CYS A 128 -12.71 -10.91 -12.69
N GLU A 129 -12.71 -9.58 -12.63
CA GLU A 129 -11.49 -8.78 -12.67
C GLU A 129 -10.65 -8.97 -11.41
N LEU A 130 -11.30 -9.05 -10.23
CA LEU A 130 -10.62 -9.36 -8.97
C LEU A 130 -9.89 -10.71 -9.06
N THR A 131 -10.54 -11.70 -9.67
CA THR A 131 -9.95 -13.03 -9.90
C THR A 131 -8.71 -12.95 -10.78
N ALA A 132 -8.79 -12.18 -11.88
CA ALA A 132 -7.67 -11.96 -12.78
C ALA A 132 -6.50 -11.28 -12.06
N CYS A 133 -6.76 -10.27 -11.21
CA CYS A 133 -5.75 -9.60 -10.40
C CYS A 133 -5.06 -10.55 -9.39
N ILE A 134 -5.82 -11.43 -8.76
CA ILE A 134 -5.30 -12.39 -7.76
C ILE A 134 -4.42 -13.44 -8.44
N ARG A 135 -4.91 -14.03 -9.54
CA ARG A 135 -4.13 -14.98 -10.34
C ARG A 135 -2.93 -14.31 -11.02
N GLY A 136 -3.01 -13.01 -11.29
CA GLY A 136 -2.01 -12.27 -12.05
C GLY A 136 -2.02 -12.65 -13.51
N SER A 137 -3.21 -12.96 -14.01
CA SER A 137 -3.44 -13.25 -15.42
C SER A 137 -3.16 -11.98 -16.23
N SER A 138 -2.45 -12.14 -17.34
CA SER A 138 -2.28 -11.10 -18.36
C SER A 138 -3.29 -11.33 -19.48
N PRO A 139 -3.92 -10.27 -20.04
CA PRO A 139 -3.71 -8.86 -19.73
C PRO A 139 -4.33 -8.47 -18.38
N ALA A 140 -3.70 -7.52 -17.70
CA ALA A 140 -4.28 -6.91 -16.51
C ALA A 140 -5.59 -6.17 -16.88
N PRO A 141 -6.64 -6.22 -16.02
CA PRO A 141 -7.84 -5.44 -16.24
C PRO A 141 -7.55 -3.94 -16.43
N GLU A 142 -8.43 -3.25 -17.15
CA GLU A 142 -8.26 -1.82 -17.42
C GLU A 142 -8.19 -1.01 -16.11
N GLY A 143 -7.25 -0.07 -16.01
CA GLY A 143 -7.03 0.71 -14.80
C GLY A 143 -6.27 0.00 -13.68
N VAL A 144 -5.78 -1.22 -13.93
CA VAL A 144 -4.86 -1.92 -13.03
C VAL A 144 -3.42 -1.48 -13.29
N VAL A 145 -2.74 -1.03 -12.24
CA VAL A 145 -1.31 -0.70 -12.33
C VAL A 145 -0.50 -1.80 -11.67
N LEU A 146 0.26 -2.53 -12.47
CA LEU A 146 1.19 -3.57 -12.03
C LEU A 146 2.58 -2.97 -11.89
N PHE A 147 3.24 -3.24 -10.75
CA PHE A 147 4.58 -2.76 -10.47
C PHE A 147 5.56 -3.91 -10.28
N ALA A 148 6.61 -3.91 -11.10
CA ALA A 148 7.88 -4.52 -10.76
C ALA A 148 8.67 -3.53 -9.87
N SER A 149 9.61 -4.04 -9.07
CA SER A 149 10.34 -3.41 -7.96
C SER A 149 11.09 -2.10 -8.24
N ASP A 150 11.07 -1.55 -9.46
CA ASP A 150 12.10 -0.63 -9.95
C ASP A 150 11.60 0.82 -10.06
N PHE A 151 11.08 1.37 -8.96
CA PHE A 151 10.67 2.77 -8.93
C PHE A 151 11.85 3.72 -8.71
N SER A 152 11.98 4.74 -9.55
CA SER A 152 12.85 5.90 -9.31
C SER A 152 12.23 6.85 -8.28
N VAL A 153 12.17 6.42 -7.01
CA VAL A 153 11.86 7.33 -5.89
C VAL A 153 13.14 8.06 -5.50
N ARG A 154 13.02 9.32 -5.03
CA ARG A 154 14.15 10.06 -4.43
C ARG A 154 14.75 9.37 -3.20
N GLY A 155 14.08 8.34 -2.68
CA GLY A 155 14.53 7.45 -1.63
C GLY A 155 13.35 6.88 -0.84
N TYR A 156 13.56 5.73 -0.21
CA TYR A 156 12.56 5.12 0.66
C TYR A 156 12.37 5.91 1.95
N LEU A 157 11.14 5.94 2.45
CA LEU A 157 10.81 6.45 3.75
C LEU A 157 11.38 5.50 4.81
N SER A 158 12.06 6.06 5.79
CA SER A 158 12.41 5.36 7.01
C SER A 158 11.16 5.15 7.87
N VAL A 159 11.20 4.13 8.73
CA VAL A 159 10.13 3.85 9.70
C VAL A 159 9.80 5.10 10.53
N SER A 160 10.81 5.87 10.94
CA SER A 160 10.61 7.11 11.71
C SER A 160 9.88 8.19 10.90
N GLU A 161 10.25 8.40 9.64
CA GLU A 161 9.56 9.35 8.74
C GLU A 161 8.09 8.94 8.54
N CYS A 162 7.84 7.67 8.22
CA CYS A 162 6.49 7.12 8.10
C CYS A 162 5.67 7.36 9.37
N GLN A 163 6.25 7.07 10.54
CA GLN A 163 5.55 7.22 11.81
C GLN A 163 5.27 8.68 12.17
N VAL A 164 6.15 9.62 11.82
CA VAL A 164 5.89 11.07 12.02
C VAL A 164 4.77 11.53 11.09
N LEU A 165 4.82 11.19 9.80
CA LEU A 165 3.79 11.56 8.83
C LEU A 165 2.44 11.00 9.23
N ARG A 166 2.38 9.72 9.62
CA ARG A 166 1.17 9.06 10.10
C ARG A 166 0.57 9.78 11.30
N LEU A 167 1.37 10.07 12.34
CA LEU A 167 0.86 10.76 13.52
C LEU A 167 0.40 12.19 13.20
N CYS A 168 1.07 12.90 12.29
CA CYS A 168 0.58 14.19 11.82
C CYS A 168 -0.78 14.06 11.12
N LEU A 169 -0.94 13.03 10.29
CA LEU A 169 -2.21 12.68 9.66
C LEU A 169 -3.24 12.15 10.67
N GLU A 170 -2.89 11.83 11.90
CA GLU A 170 -3.84 11.50 12.98
C GLU A 170 -4.09 12.72 13.91
N SER A 171 -3.77 13.93 13.46
CA SER A 171 -3.92 15.20 14.21
C SER A 171 -3.03 15.28 15.46
N VAL A 172 -2.02 14.44 15.61
CA VAL A 172 -1.07 14.53 16.72
C VAL A 172 0.00 15.56 16.38
N SER A 173 0.00 16.68 17.10
CA SER A 173 0.95 17.77 16.85
C SER A 173 2.40 17.35 17.11
N LEU A 174 3.36 17.92 16.38
CA LEU A 174 4.79 17.62 16.56
C LEU A 174 5.30 17.86 17.99
N PRO A 175 4.85 18.90 18.73
CA PRO A 175 5.16 19.02 20.15
C PRO A 175 4.71 17.81 20.99
N ILE A 176 3.50 17.29 20.77
CA ILE A 176 2.99 16.11 21.49
C ILE A 176 3.79 14.86 21.10
N GLN A 177 4.10 14.69 19.81
CA GLN A 177 4.94 13.59 19.35
C GLN A 177 6.35 13.63 19.96
N ALA A 178 6.94 14.83 20.10
CA ALA A 178 8.27 15.03 20.68
C ALA A 178 8.33 14.55 22.13
N VAL A 179 7.33 14.91 22.93
CA VAL A 179 7.20 14.46 24.32
C VAL A 179 7.03 12.93 24.37
N ARG A 180 6.08 12.37 23.60
CA ARG A 180 5.78 10.93 23.63
C ARG A 180 6.93 10.03 23.19
N ARG A 181 7.85 10.54 22.36
CA ARG A 181 8.96 9.77 21.80
C ARG A 181 10.31 10.12 22.41
N CYS A 182 10.36 11.03 23.39
CA CYS A 182 11.60 11.57 23.95
C CYS A 182 12.56 12.07 22.85
N ARG A 183 12.04 12.80 21.85
CA ARG A 183 12.83 13.35 20.73
C ARG A 183 12.69 14.86 20.67
N SER A 184 13.72 15.53 20.18
CA SER A 184 13.65 16.98 19.95
C SER A 184 12.61 17.32 18.88
N ARG A 185 11.93 18.47 19.03
CA ARG A 185 11.01 18.97 17.99
C ARG A 185 11.73 19.16 16.66
N LYS A 186 12.98 19.66 16.68
CA LYS A 186 13.83 19.85 15.49
C LYS A 186 13.98 18.56 14.70
N THR A 187 14.24 17.44 15.38
CA THR A 187 14.34 16.11 14.75
C THR A 187 13.04 15.71 14.07
N LEU A 188 11.89 15.89 14.73
CA LEU A 188 10.60 15.52 14.13
C LEU A 188 10.22 16.41 12.95
N TYR A 189 10.51 17.71 13.00
CA TYR A 189 10.34 18.60 11.84
C TYR A 189 11.22 18.17 10.66
N ALA A 190 12.49 17.81 10.93
CA ALA A 190 13.39 17.30 9.90
C ALA A 190 12.89 15.99 9.28
N GLN A 191 12.43 15.05 10.11
CA GLN A 191 11.83 13.78 9.65
C GLN A 191 10.57 14.01 8.80
N ARG A 192 9.66 14.90 9.25
CA ARG A 192 8.47 15.27 8.47
C ARG A 192 8.85 15.86 7.12
N SER A 193 9.75 16.84 7.10
CA SER A 193 10.18 17.52 5.88
C SER A 193 10.89 16.56 4.93
N ALA A 194 11.76 15.69 5.45
CA ALA A 194 12.46 14.68 4.66
C ALA A 194 11.49 13.67 4.04
N GLY A 195 10.54 13.15 4.83
CA GLY A 195 9.52 12.22 4.33
C GLY A 195 8.64 12.83 3.23
N LEU A 196 8.16 14.05 3.42
CA LEU A 196 7.37 14.76 2.38
C LEU A 196 8.19 14.95 1.09
N ARG A 197 9.45 15.37 1.22
CA ARG A 197 10.35 15.57 0.08
C ARG A 197 10.65 14.29 -0.69
N LYS A 198 10.80 13.15 0.00
CA LYS A 198 10.97 11.83 -0.63
C LYS A 198 9.75 11.43 -1.45
N LEU A 199 8.55 11.78 -0.97
CA LEU A 199 7.28 11.61 -1.68
C LEU A 199 7.03 12.70 -2.75
N GLY A 200 7.96 13.62 -2.97
CA GLY A 200 7.83 14.68 -3.98
C GLY A 200 6.85 15.80 -3.63
N VAL A 201 6.43 15.91 -2.36
CA VAL A 201 5.47 16.92 -1.90
C VAL A 201 6.08 17.83 -0.82
N THR A 202 5.49 19.01 -0.60
CA THR A 202 5.98 20.00 0.37
C THR A 202 5.14 20.06 1.64
N SER A 203 3.88 19.63 1.57
CA SER A 203 2.94 19.67 2.70
C SER A 203 2.08 18.40 2.81
N LEU A 204 1.46 18.20 3.97
CA LEU A 204 0.48 17.11 4.18
C LEU A 204 -0.79 17.31 3.33
N ARG A 205 -1.13 18.57 3.03
CA ARG A 205 -2.27 18.89 2.16
C ARG A 205 -1.97 18.46 0.73
N ASP A 206 -0.75 18.68 0.25
CA ASP A 206 -0.34 18.24 -1.09
C ASP A 206 -0.26 16.71 -1.16
N LEU A 207 0.11 16.05 -0.07
CA LEU A 207 0.03 14.58 0.02
C LEU A 207 -1.41 14.06 -0.13
N LEU A 208 -2.38 14.72 0.50
CA LEU A 208 -3.81 14.39 0.34
C LEU A 208 -4.30 14.65 -1.09
N ARG A 209 -3.92 15.79 -1.68
CA ARG A 209 -4.23 16.12 -3.07
C ARG A 209 -3.66 15.09 -4.04
N MET A 210 -2.42 14.64 -3.80
CA MET A 210 -1.75 13.61 -4.60
C MET A 210 -2.52 12.31 -4.62
N LEU A 211 -3.01 11.86 -3.45
CA LEU A 211 -3.83 10.66 -3.39
C LEU A 211 -5.15 10.84 -4.17
N THR A 212 -5.83 11.96 -3.96
CA THR A 212 -7.13 12.25 -4.59
C THR A 212 -7.06 12.64 -6.07
N GLY A 213 -5.86 12.76 -6.66
CA GLY A 213 -5.70 13.22 -8.04
C GLY A 213 -5.92 14.72 -8.24
N GLN A 214 -6.02 15.51 -7.17
CA GLN A 214 -6.21 16.96 -7.21
C GLN A 214 -4.89 17.75 -7.34
N VAL A 215 -3.79 17.09 -7.73
CA VAL A 215 -2.50 17.77 -7.86
C VAL A 215 -2.49 18.64 -9.11
N PRO A 216 -2.26 19.96 -8.98
CA PRO A 216 -1.95 20.77 -10.14
C PRO A 216 -0.63 20.27 -10.72
N ALA A 217 -0.59 20.04 -12.03
CA ALA A 217 0.61 19.65 -12.76
C ALA A 217 1.80 20.49 -12.29
N VAL A 218 2.77 19.87 -11.61
CA VAL A 218 3.97 20.59 -11.19
C VAL A 218 4.78 20.89 -12.44
N ALA A 219 4.73 22.16 -12.86
CA ALA A 219 5.59 22.76 -13.87
C ALA A 219 7.05 22.53 -13.49
N GLY A 220 7.67 21.52 -14.09
CA GLY A 220 9.02 21.11 -13.70
C GLY A 220 9.65 20.06 -14.58
N SER A 221 9.21 19.94 -15.84
CA SER A 221 9.99 19.25 -16.87
C SER A 221 10.73 20.31 -17.67
N ARG A 222 11.94 20.68 -17.22
CA ARG A 222 12.90 21.32 -18.10
C ARG A 222 13.24 20.28 -19.17
N ARG A 223 12.62 20.41 -20.34
CA ARG A 223 13.16 19.78 -21.55
C ARG A 223 14.51 20.45 -21.79
N CYS A 224 15.59 19.73 -21.51
CA CYS A 224 16.85 20.00 -22.18
C CYS A 224 16.63 19.66 -23.66
N VAL A 225 16.18 20.63 -24.44
CA VAL A 225 16.32 20.60 -25.89
C VAL A 225 17.77 20.96 -26.14
N SER A 226 18.63 19.96 -26.30
CA SER A 226 19.89 20.15 -26.98
C SER A 226 19.57 20.29 -28.47
N GLU A 227 19.39 21.53 -28.92
CA GLU A 227 19.50 21.85 -30.35
C GLU A 227 20.96 21.59 -30.74
N GLY A 228 21.16 20.55 -31.55
CA GLY A 228 22.42 20.31 -32.24
C GLY A 228 22.63 21.40 -33.27
N GLY A 229 23.59 22.29 -33.00
CA GLY A 229 24.09 23.27 -33.95
C GLY A 229 25.38 22.80 -34.59
N LYS A 230 25.27 22.56 -35.91
CA LYS A 230 26.31 22.42 -36.95
C LYS A 230 27.13 21.13 -37.00
#